data_AF-A0AAD9JSW6-F1
#
_entry.id   AF-A0AAD9JSW6-F1
#
_cell.length_a   1.000
_cell.length_b   1.000
_cell.length_c   1.000
_cell.angle_alpha   90.00
_cell.angle_beta   90.00
_cell.angle_gamma   90.00
#
_symmetry.space_group_name_H-M   'P 1'
#
loop_
_entity.id
_entity.type
_entity.pdbx_description
1 polymer ?
#
loop_
_entity_poly.entity_id
_entity_poly.type
_entity_poly.pdbx_seq_one_letter_code
_entity_poly.pdbx_strand_id
1 'polypeptide(L)' 'MSSILKGIVSRSAPILRASTLQKAAYWSGPPRVRISFAEKAVAGTGMILIICAPIIWVTVNVKHYKKSHTE' A
#
# COMPACT_ATOMS: atom_id res chain seq x y z
N MET A 1 28.94 -8.44 35.74
CA MET A 1 27.77 -9.05 35.09
C MET A 1 27.97 -10.55 35.05
N SER A 2 27.16 -11.29 35.81
CA SER A 2 27.35 -12.72 36.11
C SER A 2 27.53 -13.56 34.83
N SER A 3 28.53 -14.45 34.83
CA SER A 3 28.82 -15.39 33.72
C SER A 3 27.61 -16.26 33.34
N ILE A 4 26.70 -16.46 34.30
CA ILE A 4 25.43 -17.17 34.10
C ILE A 4 24.53 -16.39 33.14
N LEU A 5 24.47 -15.06 33.27
CA LEU A 5 23.69 -14.20 32.39
C LEU A 5 24.24 -14.24 30.96
N LYS A 6 25.57 -14.27 30.80
CA LYS A 6 26.22 -14.41 29.48
C LYS A 6 25.91 -15.75 28.81
N GLY A 7 25.86 -16.85 29.58
CA GLY A 7 25.52 -18.18 29.07
C GLY A 7 24.05 -18.34 28.68
N ILE A 8 23.14 -17.66 29.40
CA ILE A 8 21.71 -17.66 29.04
C ILE A 8 21.49 -16.81 27.79
N VAL A 9 22.07 -15.60 27.73
CA VAL A 9 21.95 -14.70 26.58
C VAL A 9 22.58 -15.29 25.31
N SER A 10 23.73 -15.96 25.41
CA SER A 10 24.37 -16.59 24.24
C SER A 10 23.56 -17.75 23.66
N ARG A 11 22.77 -18.44 24.50
CA ARG A 11 21.87 -19.53 24.06
C ARG A 11 20.52 -19.03 23.57
N SER A 12 19.98 -17.95 24.12
CA SER A 12 18.65 -17.41 23.75
C SER A 12 18.69 -16.39 22.61
N ALA A 13 19.79 -15.67 22.41
CA ALA A 13 19.97 -14.72 21.32
C ALA A 13 19.80 -15.33 19.90
N PRO A 14 20.35 -16.51 19.56
CA PRO A 14 20.15 -17.09 18.23
C PRO A 14 18.70 -17.57 17.99
N ILE A 15 17.99 -17.98 19.04
CA ILE A 15 16.59 -18.42 18.96
C ILE A 15 15.66 -17.22 18.67
N LEU A 16 15.90 -16.08 19.32
CA LEU A 16 15.20 -14.82 19.04
C LEU A 16 15.53 -14.25 17.65
N ARG A 17 16.75 -14.48 17.15
CA ARG A 17 17.14 -14.09 15.78
C ARG A 17 16.48 -14.95 14.71
N ALA A 18 16.27 -16.24 14.97
CA ALA A 18 15.64 -17.15 14.01
C ALA A 18 14.14 -16.87 13.80
N SER A 19 13.41 -16.45 14.84
CA SER A 19 11.99 -16.08 14.71
C SER A 19 11.78 -14.72 14.03
N THR A 20 12.72 -13.79 14.15
CA THR A 20 12.69 -12.47 13.49
C THR A 20 13.28 -12.47 12.08
N LEU A 21 14.06 -13.49 11.72
CA LEU A 21 14.57 -13.77 10.37
C LEU A 21 13.75 -14.82 9.62
N GLN A 22 12.44 -14.94 9.89
CA GLN A 22 11.53 -15.31 8.80
C GLN A 22 11.48 -14.14 7.81
N LYS A 23 12.60 -13.93 7.11
CA LYS A 23 12.68 -13.21 5.86
C LYS A 23 11.89 -14.08 4.89
N ALA A 24 10.56 -13.99 4.97
CA ALA A 24 9.66 -14.66 4.05
C ALA A 24 10.14 -14.25 2.66
N ALA A 25 10.80 -15.17 1.97
CA ALA A 25 11.18 -14.94 0.60
C ALA A 25 9.86 -14.79 -0.13
N TYR A 26 9.50 -13.54 -0.47
CA TYR A 26 8.35 -13.23 -1.31
C TYR A 26 8.68 -13.73 -2.73
N TRP A 27 8.66 -15.05 -2.88
CA TRP A 27 8.82 -15.71 -4.15
C TRP A 27 7.44 -15.82 -4.76
N SER A 28 7.10 -14.87 -5.64
CA SER A 28 5.89 -14.97 -6.43
C SER A 28 6.09 -16.02 -7.52
N GLY A 29 5.23 -17.03 -7.53
CA GLY A 29 5.11 -17.93 -8.68
C GLY A 29 4.60 -17.19 -9.92
N PRO A 30 4.62 -17.84 -11.10
CA PRO A 30 4.10 -17.24 -12.32
C PRO A 30 2.61 -16.88 -12.15
N PRO A 31 2.15 -15.77 -12.74
CA PRO A 31 0.76 -15.33 -12.61
C PRO A 31 -0.18 -16.34 -13.25
N ARG A 32 -1.30 -16.64 -12.57
CA ARG A 32 -2.36 -17.53 -13.09
C ARG A 32 -3.00 -16.96 -14.37
N VAL A 33 -3.06 -15.64 -14.47
CA VAL A 33 -3.59 -14.91 -15.62
C VAL A 33 -2.63 -13.76 -15.95
N ARG A 34 -2.23 -13.66 -17.21
CA ARG A 34 -1.40 -12.54 -17.68
C ARG A 34 -2.31 -11.38 -18.03
N ILE A 35 -2.15 -10.27 -17.31
CA ILE A 35 -2.85 -9.03 -17.61
C ILE A 35 -2.08 -8.30 -18.72
N SER A 36 -2.75 -8.07 -19.84
CA SER A 36 -2.22 -7.34 -20.99
C SER A 36 -1.99 -5.87 -20.67
N PHE A 37 -1.19 -5.18 -21.49
CA PHE A 37 -0.97 -3.74 -21.32
C PHE A 37 -2.27 -2.94 -21.45
N ALA A 38 -3.14 -3.34 -22.37
CA ALA A 38 -4.43 -2.69 -22.58
C ALA A 38 -5.31 -2.76 -21.32
N GLU A 39 -5.42 -3.92 -20.69
CA GLU A 39 -6.20 -4.08 -19.45
C GLU A 39 -5.62 -3.24 -18.30
N LYS A 40 -4.29 -3.15 -18.18
CA LYS A 40 -3.64 -2.29 -17.19
C LYS A 40 -3.93 -0.81 -17.45
N ALA A 41 -3.88 -0.38 -18.70
CA ALA A 41 -4.14 1.01 -19.08
C ALA A 41 -5.59 1.40 -18.80
N VAL A 42 -6.55 0.53 -19.14
CA VAL A 42 -7.98 0.75 -18.86
C VAL A 42 -8.25 0.79 -17.36
N ALA A 43 -7.70 -0.15 -16.59
CA ALA A 43 -7.88 -0.17 -15.15
C ALA A 43 -7.28 1.08 -14.47
N GLY A 44 -6.06 1.47 -14.87
CA GLY A 44 -5.39 2.65 -14.32
C GLY A 44 -6.10 3.96 -14.67
N THR A 45 -6.50 4.15 -15.93
CA THR A 45 -7.24 5.34 -16.35
C THR A 45 -8.63 5.39 -15.73
N GLY A 46 -9.34 4.26 -15.65
CA GLY A 46 -10.64 4.17 -14.98
C GLY A 46 -10.55 4.58 -13.50
N MET A 47 -9.54 4.11 -12.79
CA MET A 47 -9.33 4.47 -11.38
C MET A 47 -9.08 5.97 -11.19
N ILE A 48 -8.28 6.58 -12.07
CA ILE A 48 -8.02 8.03 -12.04
C ILE A 48 -9.30 8.82 -12.31
N LEU A 49 -10.05 8.44 -13.34
CA LEU A 49 -11.29 9.14 -13.71
C LEU A 49 -12.34 9.08 -12.61
N ILE A 50 -12.50 7.95 -11.93
CA ILE A 50 -13.46 7.81 -10.83
C ILE A 50 -13.15 8.80 -9.70
N ILE A 51 -11.87 9.03 -9.40
CA ILE A 51 -11.46 9.96 -8.34
C ILE A 51 -11.53 11.41 -8.82
N CYS A 52 -11.00 11.70 -10.01
CA CYS A 52 -10.89 13.08 -10.51
C CYS A 52 -12.21 13.65 -11.01
N ALA A 53 -13.11 12.85 -11.59
CA ALA A 53 -14.38 13.32 -12.14
C ALA A 53 -15.24 14.12 -11.15
N PRO A 54 -15.53 13.63 -9.93
CA PRO A 54 -16.33 14.40 -8.98
C PRO A 54 -15.61 15.66 -8.49
N ILE A 55 -14.29 15.61 -8.32
CA ILE A 55 -13.48 16.78 -7.90
C ILE A 55 -13.56 17.87 -8.97
N ILE A 56 -13.36 17.52 -10.23
CA ILE A 56 -13.46 18.45 -11.36
C ILE A 56 -14.88 19.01 -11.44
N TRP A 57 -15.90 18.16 -11.33
CA TRP A 57 -17.30 18.58 -11.38
C TRP A 57 -17.63 19.61 -10.29
N VAL A 58 -17.24 19.34 -9.05
CA VAL A 58 -17.46 20.27 -7.93
C VAL A 58 -16.71 21.58 -8.18
N THR A 59 -15.43 21.50 -8.55
CA THR A 59 -14.56 22.67 -8.75
C THR A 59 -15.05 23.59 -9.86
N VAL A 60 -15.50 23.02 -10.99
CA VAL A 60 -16.07 23.79 -12.11
C VAL A 60 -17.36 24.49 -11.69
N ASN A 61 -18.18 23.85 -10.85
CA ASN A 61 -19.46 24.39 -10.40
C ASN A 61 -19.37 25.32 -9.17
N VAL A 62 -18.17 25.58 -8.61
CA VAL A 62 -18.00 26.47 -7.44
C VAL A 62 -18.61 27.86 -7.66
N LYS A 63 -18.52 28.41 -8.87
CA LYS A 63 -19.09 29.74 -9.17
C LYS A 63 -20.63 29.74 -9.12
N HIS A 64 -21.27 28.63 -9.46
CA HIS A 64 -22.73 28.50 -9.39
C HIS A 64 -23.21 28.44 -7.93
N TYR A 65 -22.49 27.72 -7.07
CA TYR A 65 -22.81 27.66 -5.63
C TYR A 65 -22.65 29.00 -4.91
N LYS A 66 -21.72 29.86 -5.36
CA LYS A 66 -21.52 31.20 -4.76
C LYS A 66 -22.58 32.21 -5.18
N LYS A 67 -23.15 32.08 -6.39
CA LYS A 67 -24.17 33.02 -6.88
C LYS A 67 -25.51 32.85 -6.16
N SER A 68 -25.86 31.62 -5.77
CA SER A 68 -27.12 31.30 -5.07
C SER A 68 -27.14 31.69 -3.59
N HIS A 69 -26.05 32.21 -3.02
CA HIS A 69 -25.97 32.54 -1.59
C HIS A 69 -26.09 34.05 -1.30
N THR A 70 -26.15 34.89 -2.34
CA THR A 70 -26.16 36.36 -2.25
C THR A 70 -27.49 36.97 -2.71
N GLU A 71 -28.53 36.15 -2.89
CA GLU A 71 -29.91 36.60 -3.15
C GLU A 71 -30.79 36.38 -1.91
#